data_AF-I0BDX9-F1
#
_entry.id   AF-I0BDX9-F1
#
_cell.length_a   1.000
_cell.length_b   1.000
_cell.length_c   1.000
_cell.angle_alpha   90.00
_cell.angle_beta   90.00
_cell.angle_gamma   90.00
#
_symmetry.space_group_name_H-M   'P 1'
#
loop_
_entity.id
_entity.type
_entity.pdbx_description
1 polymer ?
#
loop_
_entity_poly.entity_id
_entity_poly.type
_entity_poly.pdbx_seq_one_letter_code
_entity_poly.pdbx_strand_id
1 'polypeptide(L)'
;MKEAIRKYNEAMQKYSNEVVPHFDNLLFEESKPFHDLYKRIFDLYLISSYLVDIKLFPNTIPEVDSIKILYSKASLSLLALHQCLSTGLIEDASVILRSLLETRVTLKTLLAENTLERLKLYREFSHVVRWQKLTKDRQDLSNGVISMEEFSKTYEGIDIADIEATYKLVKDNYHPKRPYHWAWKIFKDETQGQNPSFGLLCSKLGFDDEYSRMYSSLSLLAHSVSISEITLARDNLITVAPRFSGPIKPFVYFSASYMVDVINSTLDYFKPDDYEGIKTYTTAYLDDLLSVC
;
A
#
# COMPACT_ATOMS: atom_id res chain seq x y z
N MET A 1 -18.10 -18.98 -34.02
CA MET A 1 -17.61 -17.90 -33.13
C MET A 1 -18.66 -16.84 -32.85
N LYS A 2 -19.18 -16.09 -33.85
CA LYS A 2 -20.21 -15.05 -33.64
C LYS A 2 -21.50 -15.55 -32.97
N GLU A 3 -21.97 -16.73 -33.36
CA GLU A 3 -23.18 -17.34 -32.78
C GLU A 3 -23.00 -17.79 -31.32
N ALA A 4 -21.81 -18.28 -30.96
CA ALA A 4 -21.49 -18.62 -29.59
C ALA A 4 -21.43 -17.38 -28.69
N ILE A 5 -20.81 -16.29 -29.19
CA ILE A 5 -20.76 -15.00 -28.47
C ILE A 5 -22.17 -14.47 -28.23
N ARG A 6 -23.03 -14.47 -29.27
CA ARG A 6 -24.43 -14.04 -29.16
C ARG A 6 -25.19 -14.83 -28.10
N LYS A 7 -25.10 -16.17 -28.15
CA LYS A 7 -25.73 -17.07 -27.18
C LYS A 7 -25.29 -16.77 -25.74
N TYR A 8 -24.00 -16.59 -25.49
CA TYR A 8 -23.50 -16.32 -24.15
C TYR A 8 -23.83 -14.90 -23.67
N ASN A 9 -23.86 -13.90 -24.55
CA ASN A 9 -24.30 -12.55 -24.21
C ASN A 9 -25.77 -12.54 -23.77
N GLU A 10 -26.65 -13.22 -24.49
CA GLU A 10 -28.07 -13.33 -24.14
C GLU A 10 -28.25 -14.07 -22.79
N ALA A 11 -27.50 -15.16 -22.59
CA ALA A 11 -27.52 -15.90 -21.32
C ALA A 11 -27.01 -15.05 -20.14
N MET A 12 -25.92 -14.30 -20.32
CA MET A 12 -25.38 -13.42 -19.29
C MET A 12 -26.32 -12.25 -19.00
N GLN A 13 -26.96 -11.67 -20.01
CA GLN A 13 -27.91 -10.59 -19.79
C GLN A 13 -29.12 -11.08 -18.98
N LYS A 14 -29.65 -12.27 -19.30
CA LYS A 14 -30.71 -12.90 -18.51
C LYS A 14 -30.26 -13.14 -17.07
N TYR A 15 -29.09 -13.73 -16.87
CA TYR A 15 -28.52 -13.97 -15.55
C TYR A 15 -28.35 -12.67 -14.75
N SER A 16 -27.79 -11.62 -15.34
CA SER A 16 -27.60 -10.33 -14.67
C SER A 16 -28.92 -9.68 -14.27
N ASN A 17 -29.95 -9.74 -15.11
CA ASN A 17 -31.27 -9.19 -14.78
C ASN A 17 -31.92 -9.93 -13.59
N GLU A 18 -31.61 -11.21 -13.39
CA GLU A 18 -32.07 -12.00 -12.27
C GLU A 18 -31.24 -11.74 -11.00
N VAL A 19 -29.91 -11.65 -11.12
CA VAL A 19 -28.99 -11.65 -9.95
C VAL A 19 -28.65 -10.26 -9.44
N VAL A 20 -28.45 -9.26 -10.31
CA VAL A 20 -27.96 -7.92 -9.90
C VAL A 20 -28.85 -7.26 -8.83
N PRO A 21 -30.20 -7.24 -8.94
CA PRO A 21 -31.02 -6.63 -7.90
C PRO A 21 -30.87 -7.31 -6.53
N HIS A 22 -30.71 -8.64 -6.51
CA HIS A 22 -30.47 -9.39 -5.27
C HIS A 22 -29.07 -9.13 -4.71
N PHE A 23 -28.08 -9.00 -5.58
CA PHE A 23 -26.71 -8.68 -5.21
C PHE A 23 -26.59 -7.27 -4.61
N ASP A 24 -27.22 -6.27 -5.21
CA ASP A 24 -27.23 -4.90 -4.70
C ASP A 24 -27.91 -4.83 -3.33
N ASN A 25 -29.04 -5.54 -3.17
CA ASN A 25 -29.73 -5.61 -1.88
C ASN A 25 -28.90 -6.35 -0.81
N LEU A 26 -28.20 -7.43 -1.19
CA LEU A 26 -27.28 -8.14 -0.31
C LEU A 26 -26.16 -7.20 0.19
N LEU A 27 -25.51 -6.49 -0.72
CA LEU A 27 -24.48 -5.50 -0.39
C LEU A 27 -25.03 -4.43 0.54
N PHE A 28 -26.20 -3.87 0.25
CA PHE A 28 -26.80 -2.82 1.07
C PHE A 28 -27.13 -3.31 2.49
N GLU A 29 -27.84 -4.43 2.63
CA GLU A 29 -28.30 -4.93 3.93
C GLU A 29 -27.16 -5.48 4.78
N GLU A 30 -26.22 -6.23 4.20
CA GLU A 30 -25.12 -6.83 4.95
C GLU A 30 -24.01 -5.81 5.31
N SER A 31 -23.86 -4.72 4.54
CA SER A 31 -22.91 -3.64 4.86
C SER A 31 -23.42 -2.67 5.92
N LYS A 32 -24.76 -2.54 6.06
CA LYS A 32 -25.41 -1.59 6.97
C LYS A 32 -24.90 -1.61 8.42
N PRO A 33 -24.64 -2.77 9.06
CA PRO A 33 -24.14 -2.82 10.44
C PRO A 33 -22.76 -2.16 10.63
N PHE A 34 -22.01 -1.97 9.54
CA PHE A 34 -20.65 -1.45 9.55
C PHE A 34 -20.54 -0.06 8.90
N HIS A 35 -21.67 0.53 8.47
CA HIS A 35 -21.69 1.78 7.72
C HIS A 35 -20.91 2.91 8.40
N ASP A 36 -21.11 3.10 9.70
CA ASP A 36 -20.41 4.12 10.48
C ASP A 36 -18.89 3.88 10.52
N LEU A 37 -18.44 2.63 10.53
CA LEU A 37 -17.03 2.29 10.50
C LEU A 37 -16.39 2.63 9.14
N TYR A 38 -17.09 2.36 8.05
CA TYR A 38 -16.61 2.72 6.70
C TYR A 38 -16.52 4.23 6.54
N LYS A 39 -17.56 4.94 6.99
CA LYS A 39 -17.57 6.40 7.00
C LYS A 39 -16.35 6.94 7.74
N ARG A 40 -15.98 6.33 8.87
CA ARG A 40 -14.81 6.76 9.64
C ARG A 40 -13.47 6.59 8.91
N ILE A 41 -13.30 5.52 8.11
CA ILE A 41 -12.12 5.38 7.23
C ILE A 41 -12.14 6.48 6.16
N PHE A 42 -13.30 6.70 5.55
CA PHE A 42 -13.44 7.69 4.48
C PHE A 42 -13.17 9.12 4.98
N ASP A 43 -13.67 9.47 6.16
CA ASP A 43 -13.42 10.75 6.81
C ASP A 43 -11.92 10.95 7.08
N LEU A 44 -11.15 9.92 7.47
CA LEU A 44 -9.69 10.01 7.58
C LEU A 44 -8.99 10.26 6.24
N TYR A 45 -9.48 9.65 5.17
CA TYR A 45 -9.00 9.96 3.82
C TYR A 45 -9.28 11.43 3.46
N LEU A 46 -10.47 11.95 3.77
CA LEU A 46 -10.82 13.36 3.56
C LEU A 46 -9.95 14.29 4.42
N ILE A 47 -9.73 13.97 5.69
CA ILE A 47 -8.82 14.70 6.58
C ILE A 47 -7.43 14.76 5.94
N SER A 48 -6.91 13.62 5.45
CA SER A 48 -5.59 13.61 4.83
C SER A 48 -5.51 14.47 3.56
N SER A 49 -6.60 14.51 2.78
CA SER A 49 -6.68 15.34 1.57
C SER A 49 -6.75 16.83 1.92
N TYR A 50 -7.58 17.17 2.91
CA TYR A 50 -7.67 18.51 3.48
C TYR A 50 -6.32 19.02 3.96
N LEU A 51 -5.54 18.18 4.66
CA LEU A 51 -4.20 18.55 5.12
C LEU A 51 -3.26 18.92 3.96
N VAL A 52 -3.34 18.20 2.84
CA VAL A 52 -2.58 18.55 1.62
C VAL A 52 -3.04 19.89 1.06
N ASP A 53 -4.35 20.15 1.01
CA ASP A 53 -4.93 21.40 0.49
C ASP A 53 -4.53 22.63 1.33
N ILE A 54 -4.44 22.48 2.66
CA ILE A 54 -3.94 23.54 3.55
C ILE A 54 -2.40 23.62 3.61
N LYS A 55 -1.70 22.99 2.65
CA LYS A 55 -0.25 23.03 2.50
C LYS A 55 0.52 22.40 3.65
N LEU A 56 0.06 21.24 4.14
CA LEU A 56 0.84 20.38 5.05
C LEU A 56 2.30 20.21 4.60
N PHE A 57 2.51 20.11 3.29
CA PHE A 57 3.84 20.07 2.71
C PHE A 57 4.29 21.47 2.28
N PRO A 58 5.28 22.07 2.95
CA PRO A 58 5.88 23.31 2.46
C PRO A 58 6.56 23.06 1.10
N ASN A 59 6.83 24.14 0.37
CA ASN A 59 7.69 24.09 -0.82
C ASN A 59 9.13 23.80 -0.37
N THR A 60 9.49 22.51 -0.32
CA THR A 60 10.75 22.01 0.23
C THR A 60 11.69 21.44 -0.84
N ILE A 61 12.91 21.12 -0.42
CA ILE A 61 13.92 20.40 -1.22
C ILE A 61 13.38 19.04 -1.74
N PRO A 62 13.94 18.53 -2.86
CA PRO A 62 13.40 17.34 -3.54
C PRO A 62 13.41 16.03 -2.72
N GLU A 63 14.29 15.87 -1.74
CA GLU A 63 14.38 14.67 -0.88
C GLU A 63 13.07 14.43 -0.11
N VAL A 64 12.41 15.53 0.25
CA VAL A 64 11.17 15.57 1.03
C VAL A 64 9.96 15.06 0.24
N ASP A 65 10.04 15.01 -1.09
CA ASP A 65 8.99 14.40 -1.92
C ASP A 65 8.78 12.91 -1.58
N SER A 66 9.78 12.24 -1.00
CA SER A 66 9.65 10.88 -0.48
C SER A 66 8.57 10.77 0.60
N ILE A 67 8.46 11.77 1.48
CA ILE A 67 7.41 11.83 2.52
C ILE A 67 6.05 12.02 1.84
N LYS A 68 5.96 12.92 0.86
CA LYS A 68 4.72 13.15 0.09
C LYS A 68 4.24 11.88 -0.61
N ILE A 69 5.15 11.14 -1.23
CA ILE A 69 4.83 9.86 -1.90
C ILE A 69 4.26 8.85 -0.91
N LEU A 70 4.90 8.67 0.25
CA LEU A 70 4.45 7.71 1.26
C LEU A 70 3.13 8.15 1.90
N TYR A 71 2.97 9.44 2.18
CA TYR A 71 1.71 10.00 2.68
C TYR A 71 0.57 9.78 1.69
N SER A 72 0.75 10.15 0.42
CA SER A 72 -0.25 9.94 -0.63
C SER A 72 -0.56 8.45 -0.83
N LYS A 73 0.44 7.57 -0.77
CA LYS A 73 0.23 6.12 -0.83
C LYS A 73 -0.62 5.63 0.34
N ALA A 74 -0.37 6.11 1.56
CA ALA A 74 -1.17 5.76 2.73
C ALA A 74 -2.62 6.26 2.60
N SER A 75 -2.83 7.51 2.18
CA SER A 75 -4.16 8.07 1.91
C SER A 75 -4.93 7.27 0.86
N LEU A 76 -4.30 6.93 -0.26
CA LEU A 76 -4.94 6.13 -1.32
C LEU A 76 -5.23 4.70 -0.85
N SER A 77 -4.38 4.16 0.03
CA SER A 77 -4.62 2.85 0.65
C SER A 77 -5.86 2.88 1.55
N LEU A 78 -6.10 3.97 2.32
CA LEU A 78 -7.36 4.14 3.06
C LEU A 78 -8.58 4.19 2.14
N LEU A 79 -8.51 4.92 1.04
CA LEU A 79 -9.61 4.98 0.08
C LEU A 79 -9.91 3.59 -0.51
N ALA A 80 -8.86 2.84 -0.87
CA ALA A 80 -9.02 1.48 -1.36
C ALA A 80 -9.57 0.52 -0.28
N LEU A 81 -9.10 0.63 0.96
CA LEU A 81 -9.65 -0.11 2.11
C LEU A 81 -11.12 0.17 2.33
N HIS A 82 -11.54 1.44 2.26
CA HIS A 82 -12.95 1.82 2.32
C HIS A 82 -13.75 1.06 1.25
N GLN A 83 -13.33 1.10 -0.01
CA GLN A 83 -14.03 0.44 -1.12
C GLN A 83 -14.11 -1.08 -0.94
N CYS A 84 -13.00 -1.74 -0.57
CA CYS A 84 -12.98 -3.17 -0.35
C CYS A 84 -13.89 -3.57 0.82
N LEU A 85 -13.81 -2.86 1.95
CA LEU A 85 -14.58 -3.20 3.14
C LEU A 85 -16.08 -2.92 2.96
N SER A 86 -16.46 -1.83 2.27
CA SER A 86 -17.87 -1.51 1.98
C SER A 86 -18.51 -2.47 0.98
N THR A 87 -17.70 -3.23 0.23
CA THR A 87 -18.15 -4.23 -0.74
C THR A 87 -17.89 -5.67 -0.30
N GLY A 88 -17.45 -5.89 0.95
CA GLY A 88 -17.24 -7.21 1.53
C GLY A 88 -16.02 -7.98 1.00
N LEU A 89 -15.03 -7.27 0.43
CA LEU A 89 -13.78 -7.81 -0.11
C LEU A 89 -12.67 -7.84 0.95
N ILE A 90 -12.82 -8.71 1.95
CA ILE A 90 -11.90 -8.79 3.10
C ILE A 90 -10.48 -9.24 2.72
N GLU A 91 -10.35 -10.16 1.76
CA GLU A 91 -9.04 -10.63 1.30
C GLU A 91 -8.25 -9.50 0.62
N ASP A 92 -8.87 -8.78 -0.31
CA ASP A 92 -8.25 -7.62 -0.97
C ASP A 92 -7.91 -6.52 0.05
N ALA A 93 -8.81 -6.26 1.00
CA ALA A 93 -8.54 -5.34 2.10
C ALA A 93 -7.29 -5.76 2.91
N SER A 94 -7.01 -7.06 3.03
CA SER A 94 -5.89 -7.56 3.84
C SER A 94 -4.54 -7.25 3.18
N VAL A 95 -4.50 -7.35 1.85
CA VAL A 95 -3.35 -6.97 1.03
C VAL A 95 -3.09 -5.47 1.13
N ILE A 96 -4.14 -4.66 1.05
CA ILE A 96 -4.02 -3.21 1.15
C ILE A 96 -3.59 -2.79 2.56
N LEU A 97 -4.15 -3.39 3.61
CA LEU A 97 -3.76 -3.12 5.00
C LEU A 97 -2.28 -3.45 5.25
N ARG A 98 -1.78 -4.55 4.68
CA ARG A 98 -0.35 -4.89 4.72
C ARG A 98 0.49 -3.81 4.04
N SER A 99 0.11 -3.34 2.86
CA SER A 99 0.79 -2.25 2.14
C SER A 99 0.78 -0.95 2.95
N LEU A 100 -0.30 -0.65 3.68
CA LEU A 100 -0.40 0.50 4.57
C LEU A 100 0.56 0.38 5.76
N LEU A 101 0.67 -0.81 6.38
CA LEU A 101 1.66 -1.09 7.43
C LEU A 101 3.09 -0.90 6.91
N GLU A 102 3.41 -1.45 5.73
CA GLU A 102 4.72 -1.27 5.10
C GLU A 102 5.03 0.21 4.83
N THR A 103 4.03 0.99 4.41
CA THR A 103 4.14 2.43 4.17
C THR A 103 4.41 3.19 5.47
N ARG A 104 3.67 2.90 6.55
CA ARG A 104 3.88 3.46 7.89
C ARG A 104 5.29 3.18 8.42
N VAL A 105 5.72 1.92 8.37
CA VAL A 105 7.06 1.49 8.83
C VAL A 105 8.15 2.16 8.01
N THR A 106 7.99 2.21 6.69
CA THR A 106 8.94 2.88 5.80
C THR A 106 9.05 4.36 6.16
N LEU A 107 7.93 5.07 6.32
CA LEU A 107 7.93 6.48 6.69
C LEU A 107 8.62 6.72 8.03
N LYS A 108 8.25 5.98 9.08
CA LYS A 108 8.90 6.08 10.40
C LYS A 108 10.39 5.76 10.34
N THR A 109 10.79 4.79 9.52
CA THR A 109 12.22 4.50 9.30
C THR A 109 12.94 5.66 8.63
N LEU A 110 12.32 6.33 7.64
CA LEU A 110 12.92 7.50 6.99
C LEU A 110 13.05 8.69 7.95
N LEU A 111 12.04 8.90 8.80
CA LEU A 111 11.96 10.03 9.74
C LEU A 111 12.73 9.81 11.05
N ALA A 112 13.33 8.63 11.24
CA ALA A 112 14.28 8.39 12.33
C ALA A 112 15.60 9.17 12.12
N GLU A 113 16.60 8.90 12.96
CA GLU A 113 17.92 9.54 12.94
C GLU A 113 18.53 9.63 11.53
N ASN A 114 19.29 10.71 11.27
CA ASN A 114 19.86 11.01 9.96
C ASN A 114 18.81 11.13 8.85
N THR A 115 17.64 11.71 9.16
CA THR A 115 16.46 11.78 8.28
C THR A 115 16.79 12.20 6.84
N LEU A 116 17.56 13.26 6.64
CA LEU A 116 17.92 13.73 5.29
C LEU A 116 18.72 12.71 4.48
N GLU A 117 19.64 11.99 5.13
CA GLU A 117 20.39 10.92 4.46
C GLU A 117 19.46 9.75 4.10
N ARG A 118 18.56 9.36 5.00
CA ARG A 118 17.60 8.27 4.75
C ARG A 118 16.64 8.62 3.60
N LEU A 119 16.10 9.84 3.60
CA LEU A 119 15.27 10.37 2.51
C LEU A 119 16.01 10.37 1.17
N LYS A 120 17.28 10.78 1.17
CA LYS A 120 18.14 10.73 -0.02
C LYS A 120 18.31 9.29 -0.53
N LEU A 121 18.67 8.34 0.34
CA LEU A 121 18.82 6.92 -0.02
C LEU A 121 17.54 6.31 -0.59
N TYR A 122 16.37 6.68 -0.04
CA TYR A 122 15.08 6.24 -0.55
C TYR A 122 14.79 6.81 -1.94
N ARG A 123 14.98 8.11 -2.14
CA ARG A 123 14.76 8.77 -3.43
C ARG A 123 15.70 8.23 -4.51
N GLU A 124 16.99 8.11 -4.19
CA GLU A 124 18.02 7.61 -5.11
C GLU A 124 17.78 6.13 -5.51
N PHE A 125 17.04 5.37 -4.69
CA PHE A 125 16.73 3.97 -4.98
C PHE A 125 15.87 3.82 -6.24
N SER A 126 15.12 4.86 -6.64
CA SER A 126 14.41 4.86 -7.91
C SER A 126 15.33 4.71 -9.13
N HIS A 127 16.57 5.24 -9.08
CA HIS A 127 17.56 5.07 -10.14
C HIS A 127 18.03 3.60 -10.23
N VAL A 128 18.18 2.94 -9.07
CA VAL A 128 18.49 1.51 -9.00
C VAL A 128 17.38 0.66 -9.61
N VAL A 129 16.12 0.94 -9.27
CA VAL A 129 14.96 0.20 -9.80
C VAL A 129 14.86 0.36 -11.32
N ARG A 130 15.02 1.57 -11.84
CA ARG A 130 15.03 1.84 -13.29
C ARG A 130 16.15 1.09 -14.00
N TRP A 131 17.36 1.09 -13.44
CA TRP A 131 18.49 0.35 -13.98
C TRP A 131 18.28 -1.17 -13.97
N GLN A 132 17.74 -1.72 -12.89
CA GLN A 132 17.42 -3.16 -12.80
C GLN A 132 16.38 -3.56 -13.84
N LYS A 133 15.33 -2.74 -14.05
CA LYS A 133 14.33 -2.97 -15.09
C LYS A 133 14.97 -2.94 -16.48
N LEU A 134 15.77 -1.93 -16.80
CA LEU A 134 16.49 -1.84 -18.07
C LEU A 134 17.39 -3.05 -18.30
N THR A 135 18.12 -3.48 -17.28
CA THR A 135 19.01 -4.65 -17.38
C THR A 135 18.22 -5.93 -17.67
N LYS A 136 17.09 -6.12 -16.97
CA LYS A 136 16.20 -7.26 -17.21
C LYS A 136 15.59 -7.21 -18.61
N ASP A 137 15.05 -6.07 -19.02
CA ASP A 137 14.42 -5.93 -20.34
C ASP A 137 15.44 -6.15 -21.48
N ARG A 138 16.70 -5.72 -21.31
CA ARG A 138 17.79 -6.04 -22.25
C ARG A 138 18.08 -7.54 -22.30
N GLN A 139 18.08 -8.21 -21.16
CA GLN A 139 18.26 -9.67 -21.08
C GLN A 139 17.11 -10.40 -21.77
N ASP A 140 15.87 -9.99 -21.49
CA ASP A 140 14.65 -10.55 -22.07
C ASP A 140 14.62 -10.34 -23.60
N LEU A 141 15.04 -9.17 -24.09
CA LEU A 141 15.22 -8.91 -25.53
C LEU A 141 16.27 -9.84 -26.14
N SER A 142 17.44 -10.01 -25.50
CA SER A 142 18.51 -10.88 -25.99
C SER A 142 18.09 -12.36 -26.04
N ASN A 143 17.21 -12.76 -25.11
CA ASN A 143 16.66 -14.11 -25.02
C ASN A 143 15.44 -14.32 -25.93
N GLY A 144 14.98 -13.28 -26.65
CA GLY A 144 13.79 -13.33 -27.49
C GLY A 144 12.47 -13.43 -26.72
N VAL A 145 12.46 -13.09 -25.42
CA VAL A 145 11.25 -13.05 -24.59
C VAL A 145 10.38 -11.85 -24.93
N ILE A 146 11.00 -10.73 -25.30
CA ILE A 146 10.33 -9.54 -25.82
C ILE A 146 10.89 -9.16 -27.19
N SER A 147 10.07 -8.52 -28.01
CA SER A 147 10.45 -8.01 -29.31
C SER A 147 11.19 -6.65 -29.22
N MET A 148 11.93 -6.29 -30.26
CA MET A 148 12.54 -4.96 -30.37
C MET A 148 11.49 -3.85 -30.41
N GLU A 149 10.30 -4.12 -30.95
CA GLU A 149 9.18 -3.17 -30.98
C GLU A 149 8.65 -2.89 -29.56
N GLU A 150 8.41 -3.94 -28.77
CA GLU A 150 7.98 -3.81 -27.37
C GLU A 150 9.03 -3.09 -26.52
N PHE A 151 10.32 -3.41 -26.72
CA PHE A 151 11.42 -2.72 -26.06
C PHE A 151 11.44 -1.23 -26.42
N SER A 152 11.39 -0.91 -27.72
CA SER A 152 11.42 0.48 -28.21
C SER A 152 10.24 1.29 -27.68
N LYS A 153 9.04 0.70 -27.65
CA LYS A 153 7.84 1.32 -27.09
C LYS A 153 7.94 1.55 -25.58
N THR A 154 8.53 0.60 -24.84
CA THR A 154 8.72 0.73 -23.38
C THR A 154 9.63 1.88 -23.01
N TYR A 155 10.64 2.16 -23.84
CA TYR A 155 11.64 3.21 -23.64
C TYR A 155 11.46 4.43 -24.55
N GLU A 156 10.28 4.56 -25.17
CA GLU A 156 9.96 5.72 -26.01
C GLU A 156 9.99 7.00 -25.17
N GLY A 157 10.80 7.99 -25.60
CA GLY A 157 10.99 9.24 -24.86
C GLY A 157 11.83 9.12 -23.58
N ILE A 158 12.43 7.96 -23.31
CA ILE A 158 13.29 7.74 -22.14
C ILE A 158 14.76 7.75 -22.59
N ASP A 159 15.56 8.62 -21.97
CA ASP A 159 17.01 8.62 -22.18
C ASP A 159 17.66 7.44 -21.43
N ILE A 160 17.96 6.38 -22.17
CA ILE A 160 18.64 5.19 -21.65
C ILE A 160 20.05 5.53 -21.11
N ALA A 161 20.75 6.49 -21.70
CA ALA A 161 22.08 6.90 -21.25
C ALA A 161 22.01 7.61 -19.89
N ASP A 162 20.96 8.39 -19.66
CA ASP A 162 20.68 9.03 -18.35
C ASP A 162 20.40 7.99 -17.25
N ILE A 163 19.65 6.92 -17.55
CA ILE A 163 19.41 5.83 -16.58
C ILE A 163 20.74 5.20 -16.14
N GLU A 164 21.65 4.94 -17.08
CA GLU A 164 22.96 4.36 -16.77
C GLU A 164 23.85 5.34 -15.99
N ALA A 165 23.89 6.61 -16.40
CA ALA A 165 24.69 7.64 -15.75
C ALA A 165 24.23 7.88 -14.31
N THR A 166 22.93 8.04 -14.08
CA THR A 166 22.36 8.26 -12.74
C THR A 166 22.56 7.06 -11.82
N TYR A 167 22.42 5.82 -12.32
CA TYR A 167 22.73 4.62 -11.55
C TYR A 167 24.21 4.57 -11.12
N LYS A 168 25.15 4.89 -12.03
CA LYS A 168 26.59 4.87 -11.72
C LYS A 168 26.97 5.80 -10.56
N LEU A 169 26.24 6.90 -10.38
CA LEU A 169 26.47 7.87 -9.30
C LEU A 169 26.05 7.34 -7.93
N VAL A 170 25.07 6.43 -7.87
CA VAL A 170 24.44 6.01 -6.61
C VAL A 170 24.69 4.54 -6.24
N LYS A 171 25.20 3.72 -7.17
CA LYS A 171 25.32 2.26 -7.02
C LYS A 171 26.03 1.81 -5.73
N ASP A 172 27.02 2.58 -5.25
CA ASP A 172 27.83 2.21 -4.08
C ASP A 172 27.06 2.38 -2.76
N ASN A 173 25.89 3.04 -2.80
CA ASN A 173 24.95 3.13 -1.69
C ASN A 173 24.05 1.89 -1.58
N TYR A 174 24.16 0.90 -2.47
CA TYR A 174 23.25 -0.26 -2.49
C TYR A 174 24.01 -1.58 -2.64
N HIS A 175 23.33 -2.69 -2.32
CA HIS A 175 23.95 -4.00 -2.33
C HIS A 175 24.47 -4.36 -3.74
N PRO A 176 25.76 -4.72 -3.91
CA PRO A 176 26.39 -4.82 -5.24
C PRO A 176 25.79 -5.90 -6.14
N LYS A 177 25.30 -7.02 -5.57
CA LYS A 177 24.69 -8.13 -6.31
C LYS A 177 23.17 -8.22 -6.24
N ARG A 178 22.55 -7.58 -5.26
CA ARG A 178 21.14 -7.77 -4.87
C ARG A 178 20.55 -6.43 -4.39
N PRO A 179 20.58 -5.34 -5.17
CA PRO A 179 20.15 -4.04 -4.67
C PRO A 179 18.62 -3.97 -4.65
N TYR A 180 18.01 -4.67 -3.70
CA TYR A 180 16.56 -4.85 -3.58
C TYR A 180 15.96 -4.00 -2.47
N HIS A 181 16.78 -3.25 -1.73
CA HIS A 181 16.29 -2.45 -0.60
C HIS A 181 17.05 -1.13 -0.48
N TRP A 182 16.31 -0.03 -0.33
CA TRP A 182 16.85 1.33 -0.21
C TRP A 182 17.71 1.51 1.06
N ALA A 183 17.30 0.87 2.16
CA ALA A 183 17.98 0.98 3.46
C ALA A 183 19.21 0.07 3.62
N TRP A 184 19.70 -0.58 2.56
CA TRP A 184 20.86 -1.49 2.67
C TRP A 184 22.06 -0.81 3.32
N LYS A 185 22.46 0.38 2.87
CA LYS A 185 23.61 1.10 3.42
C LYS A 185 23.49 1.38 4.92
N ILE A 186 22.27 1.59 5.40
CA ILE A 186 21.97 1.90 6.80
C ILE A 186 22.19 0.67 7.67
N PHE A 187 21.71 -0.49 7.22
CA PHE A 187 21.66 -1.71 8.04
C PHE A 187 22.68 -2.78 7.65
N LYS A 188 23.52 -2.54 6.65
CA LYS A 188 24.45 -3.54 6.08
C LYS A 188 25.35 -4.19 7.13
N ASP A 189 25.79 -3.47 8.16
CA ASP A 189 26.73 -4.01 9.14
C ASP A 189 25.98 -4.95 10.12
N GLU A 190 24.73 -4.62 10.44
CA GLU A 190 23.86 -5.44 11.28
C GLU A 190 23.35 -6.70 10.54
N THR A 191 23.16 -6.60 9.23
CA THR A 191 22.69 -7.69 8.37
C THR A 191 23.82 -8.50 7.76
N GLN A 192 25.07 -8.29 8.19
CA GLN A 192 26.26 -8.98 7.64
C GLN A 192 26.35 -8.87 6.11
N GLY A 193 26.06 -7.68 5.60
CA GLY A 193 26.06 -7.33 4.19
C GLY A 193 24.78 -7.66 3.43
N GLN A 194 23.78 -8.33 4.04
CA GLN A 194 22.51 -8.66 3.38
C GLN A 194 21.54 -7.48 3.32
N ASN A 195 20.48 -7.58 2.52
CA ASN A 195 19.39 -6.58 2.59
C ASN A 195 18.64 -6.71 3.93
N PRO A 196 18.22 -5.59 4.53
CA PRO A 196 17.34 -5.62 5.68
C PRO A 196 15.99 -6.25 5.31
N SER A 197 15.43 -7.05 6.21
CA SER A 197 14.06 -7.57 6.09
C SER A 197 13.06 -6.56 6.64
N PHE A 198 11.78 -6.70 6.25
CA PHE A 198 10.72 -5.88 6.84
C PHE A 198 10.64 -6.07 8.36
N GLY A 199 10.82 -7.31 8.85
CA GLY A 199 10.87 -7.60 10.29
C GLY A 199 11.99 -6.86 11.02
N LEU A 200 13.17 -6.69 10.40
CA LEU A 200 14.25 -5.87 10.97
C LEU A 200 13.82 -4.40 11.10
N LEU A 201 13.17 -3.84 10.07
CA LEU A 201 12.67 -2.47 10.14
C LEU A 201 11.62 -2.29 11.25
N CYS A 202 10.69 -3.24 11.39
CA CYS A 202 9.73 -3.25 12.49
C CYS A 202 10.43 -3.31 13.85
N SER A 203 11.41 -4.18 14.01
CA SER A 203 12.16 -4.33 15.27
C SER A 203 12.89 -3.05 15.65
N LYS A 204 13.48 -2.34 14.68
CA LYS A 204 14.13 -1.04 14.90
C LYS A 204 13.18 0.07 15.35
N LEU A 205 11.89 -0.08 15.08
CA LEU A 205 10.85 0.85 15.50
C LEU A 205 10.09 0.37 16.74
N GLY A 206 10.42 -0.81 17.30
CA GLY A 206 9.70 -1.43 18.41
C GLY A 206 8.34 -2.03 18.02
N PHE A 207 8.16 -2.42 16.76
CA PHE A 207 6.91 -3.01 16.21
C PHE A 207 6.98 -4.54 16.05
N ASP A 208 7.76 -5.23 16.88
CA ASP A 208 7.93 -6.68 16.81
C ASP A 208 6.59 -7.44 16.99
N ASP A 209 5.75 -6.98 17.91
CA ASP A 209 4.43 -7.56 18.17
C ASP A 209 3.46 -7.40 16.98
N GLU A 210 3.45 -6.22 16.35
CA GLU A 210 2.62 -5.98 15.16
C GLU A 210 3.11 -6.82 13.97
N TYR A 211 4.42 -6.91 13.76
CA TYR A 211 4.99 -7.76 12.71
C TYR A 211 4.61 -9.24 12.91
N SER A 212 4.79 -9.76 14.12
CA SER A 212 4.53 -11.17 14.41
C SER A 212 3.06 -11.54 14.33
N ARG A 213 2.15 -10.66 14.77
CA ARG A 213 0.70 -10.95 14.84
C ARG A 213 -0.07 -10.58 13.58
N MET A 214 0.25 -9.43 12.98
CA MET A 214 -0.51 -8.91 11.84
C MET A 214 0.14 -9.22 10.52
N TYR A 215 1.41 -8.86 10.34
CA TYR A 215 2.05 -8.98 9.01
C TYR A 215 2.12 -10.43 8.54
N SER A 216 2.40 -11.38 9.44
CA SER A 216 2.39 -12.83 9.15
C SER A 216 1.01 -13.30 8.65
N SER A 217 -0.05 -12.97 9.38
CA SER A 217 -1.43 -13.32 9.08
C SER A 217 -1.93 -12.68 7.78
N LEU A 218 -1.66 -11.38 7.59
CA LEU A 218 -1.99 -10.66 6.36
C LEU A 218 -1.19 -11.18 5.16
N SER A 219 0.07 -11.59 5.38
CA SER A 219 0.87 -12.20 4.31
C SER A 219 0.33 -13.55 3.89
N LEU A 220 -0.22 -14.36 4.81
CA LEU A 220 -0.87 -15.62 4.45
C LEU A 220 -2.11 -15.36 3.59
N LEU A 221 -2.95 -14.40 3.97
CA LEU A 221 -4.16 -14.04 3.20
C LEU A 221 -3.85 -13.42 1.83
N ALA A 222 -2.67 -12.81 1.66
CA ALA A 222 -2.22 -12.25 0.39
C ALA A 222 -1.79 -13.31 -0.63
N HIS A 223 -1.62 -14.57 -0.22
CA HIS A 223 -1.25 -15.67 -1.11
C HIS A 223 -2.44 -16.59 -1.34
N SER A 224 -2.52 -17.21 -2.53
CA SER A 224 -3.54 -18.20 -2.85
C SER A 224 -3.25 -19.54 -2.16
N VAL A 225 -3.42 -19.56 -0.83
CA VAL A 225 -3.19 -20.72 0.03
C VAL A 225 -4.51 -21.36 0.43
N SER A 226 -4.50 -22.65 0.75
CA SER A 226 -5.72 -23.40 1.12
C SER A 226 -6.48 -22.81 2.31
N ILE A 227 -5.80 -22.08 3.19
CA ILE A 227 -6.44 -21.41 4.32
C ILE A 227 -7.40 -20.29 3.90
N SER A 228 -7.33 -19.78 2.66
CA SER A 228 -8.33 -18.87 2.09
C SER A 228 -9.71 -19.53 1.96
N GLU A 229 -9.82 -20.85 2.05
CA GLU A 229 -11.12 -21.52 2.18
C GLU A 229 -11.91 -21.00 3.40
N ILE A 230 -11.22 -20.65 4.51
CA ILE A 230 -11.87 -20.12 5.71
C ILE A 230 -12.54 -18.77 5.44
N THR A 231 -11.92 -17.94 4.59
CA THR A 231 -12.43 -16.61 4.21
C THR A 231 -13.48 -16.69 3.11
N LEU A 232 -13.36 -17.66 2.19
CA LEU A 232 -14.24 -17.86 1.04
C LEU A 232 -15.43 -18.81 1.29
N ALA A 233 -15.46 -19.55 2.40
CA ALA A 233 -16.57 -20.46 2.70
C ALA A 233 -17.80 -19.73 3.25
N ARG A 234 -18.98 -20.01 2.65
CA ARG A 234 -20.32 -19.63 3.15
C ARG A 234 -21.23 -20.85 3.06
N ASP A 235 -21.88 -21.22 4.16
CA ASP A 235 -22.79 -22.37 4.24
C ASP A 235 -22.16 -23.70 3.73
N ASN A 236 -20.90 -23.95 4.08
CA ASN A 236 -20.08 -25.10 3.65
C ASN A 236 -19.78 -25.15 2.14
N LEU A 237 -19.90 -24.03 1.42
CA LEU A 237 -19.54 -23.91 0.01
C LEU A 237 -18.51 -22.79 -0.19
N ILE A 238 -17.53 -22.99 -1.07
CA ILE A 238 -16.64 -21.92 -1.53
C ILE A 238 -17.46 -20.97 -2.41
N THR A 239 -17.49 -19.69 -2.05
CA THR A 239 -18.27 -18.67 -2.74
C THR A 239 -17.40 -17.52 -3.23
N VAL A 240 -17.89 -16.85 -4.28
CA VAL A 240 -17.36 -15.57 -4.79
C VAL A 240 -18.21 -14.38 -4.32
N ALA A 241 -19.17 -14.63 -3.43
CA ALA A 241 -20.03 -13.59 -2.87
C ALA A 241 -19.28 -12.72 -1.84
N PRO A 242 -19.58 -11.41 -1.79
CA PRO A 242 -19.16 -10.52 -0.72
C PRO A 242 -19.38 -11.10 0.67
N ARG A 243 -18.48 -10.76 1.61
CA ARG A 243 -18.60 -11.17 3.00
C ARG A 243 -18.46 -9.99 3.95
N PHE A 244 -19.51 -9.80 4.75
CA PHE A 244 -19.53 -8.84 5.83
C PHE A 244 -19.44 -9.58 7.16
N SER A 245 -18.35 -9.37 7.91
CA SER A 245 -18.06 -10.17 9.10
C SER A 245 -17.26 -9.40 10.15
N GLY A 246 -17.14 -9.98 11.35
CA GLY A 246 -16.41 -9.41 12.48
C GLY A 246 -15.03 -8.82 12.18
N PRO A 247 -14.19 -9.42 11.30
CA PRO A 247 -12.91 -8.86 10.86
C PRO A 247 -12.96 -7.43 10.30
N ILE A 248 -14.10 -6.90 9.88
CA ILE A 248 -14.22 -5.50 9.43
C ILE A 248 -13.76 -4.53 10.53
N LYS A 249 -14.15 -4.76 11.78
CA LYS A 249 -13.80 -3.90 12.93
C LYS A 249 -12.29 -3.75 13.13
N PRO A 250 -11.51 -4.84 13.30
CA PRO A 250 -10.06 -4.72 13.43
C PRO A 250 -9.41 -4.13 12.16
N PHE A 251 -9.92 -4.43 10.96
CA PHE A 251 -9.41 -3.80 9.74
C PHE A 251 -9.58 -2.29 9.76
N VAL A 252 -10.77 -1.80 10.14
CA VAL A 252 -11.05 -0.37 10.27
C VAL A 252 -10.10 0.26 11.29
N TYR A 253 -10.01 -0.33 12.48
CA TYR A 253 -9.16 0.18 13.56
C TYR A 253 -7.69 0.25 13.14
N PHE A 254 -7.13 -0.83 12.60
CA PHE A 254 -5.72 -0.85 12.20
C PHE A 254 -5.44 0.11 11.04
N SER A 255 -6.36 0.21 10.08
CA SER A 255 -6.24 1.16 8.97
C SER A 255 -6.18 2.60 9.47
N ALA A 256 -7.10 2.95 10.37
CA ALA A 256 -7.16 4.27 10.98
C ALA A 256 -5.92 4.56 11.84
N SER A 257 -5.54 3.61 12.71
CA SER A 257 -4.35 3.71 13.55
C SER A 257 -3.09 3.95 12.72
N TYR A 258 -2.91 3.21 11.63
CA TYR A 258 -1.75 3.36 10.78
C TYR A 258 -1.73 4.70 10.04
N MET A 259 -2.89 5.16 9.57
CA MET A 259 -2.95 6.48 8.93
C MET A 259 -2.70 7.60 9.92
N VAL A 260 -3.30 7.56 11.11
CA VAL A 260 -3.08 8.58 12.15
C VAL A 260 -1.60 8.65 12.51
N ASP A 261 -0.92 7.52 12.60
CA ASP A 261 0.54 7.46 12.77
C ASP A 261 1.29 8.10 11.60
N VAL A 262 0.87 7.89 10.35
CA VAL A 262 1.45 8.52 9.16
C VAL A 262 1.25 10.04 9.20
N ILE A 263 0.03 10.50 9.52
CA ILE A 263 -0.31 11.92 9.64
C ILE A 263 0.55 12.57 10.73
N ASN A 264 0.56 12.00 11.92
CA ASN A 264 1.26 12.55 13.06
C ASN A 264 2.77 12.56 12.86
N SER A 265 3.35 11.51 12.27
CA SER A 265 4.79 11.50 11.92
C SER A 265 5.13 12.58 10.90
N THR A 266 4.22 12.84 9.96
CA THR A 266 4.39 13.89 8.93
C THR A 266 4.28 15.29 9.56
N LEU A 267 3.30 15.51 10.43
CA LEU A 267 3.14 16.76 11.20
C LEU A 267 4.35 17.03 12.09
N ASP A 268 4.86 16.01 12.79
CA ASP A 268 6.02 16.15 13.68
C ASP A 268 7.29 16.56 12.91
N TYR A 269 7.41 16.12 11.66
CA TYR A 269 8.51 16.49 10.79
C TYR A 269 8.37 17.92 10.23
N PHE A 270 7.21 18.27 9.67
CA PHE A 270 7.03 19.56 8.99
C PHE A 270 6.67 20.71 9.91
N LYS A 271 5.99 20.42 11.02
CA LYS A 271 5.45 21.39 11.98
C LYS A 271 4.74 22.56 11.30
N PRO A 272 3.71 22.31 10.46
CA PRO A 272 2.92 23.38 9.87
C PRO A 272 2.19 24.20 10.94
N ASP A 273 1.57 25.30 10.54
CA ASP A 273 0.73 26.09 11.44
C ASP A 273 -0.38 25.21 12.05
N ASP A 274 -0.64 25.40 13.34
CA ASP A 274 -1.62 24.65 14.13
C ASP A 274 -1.40 23.11 14.15
N TYR A 275 -0.17 22.63 13.95
CA TYR A 275 0.09 21.18 13.92
C TYR A 275 -0.31 20.45 15.22
N GLU A 276 -0.22 21.10 16.39
CA GLU A 276 -0.66 20.52 17.67
C GLU A 276 -2.18 20.37 17.74
N GLY A 277 -2.94 21.33 17.20
CA GLY A 277 -4.40 21.26 17.11
C GLY A 277 -4.83 20.11 16.19
N ILE A 278 -4.18 20.00 15.03
CA ILE A 278 -4.42 18.91 14.07
C ILE A 278 -4.07 17.55 14.70
N LYS A 279 -2.92 17.44 15.36
CA LYS A 279 -2.48 16.21 16.03
C LYS A 279 -3.43 15.80 17.16
N THR A 280 -3.90 16.76 17.94
CA THR A 280 -4.91 16.52 18.99
C THR A 280 -6.20 15.99 18.38
N TYR A 281 -6.66 16.58 17.27
CA TYR A 281 -7.85 16.13 16.56
C TYR A 281 -7.71 14.72 15.99
N THR A 282 -6.61 14.40 15.31
CA THR A 282 -6.40 13.07 14.71
C THR A 282 -6.24 11.97 15.75
N THR A 283 -5.61 12.27 16.89
CA THR A 283 -5.52 11.35 18.02
C THR A 283 -6.89 11.13 18.67
N ALA A 284 -7.63 12.20 18.97
CA ALA A 284 -8.98 12.10 19.53
C ALA A 284 -9.94 11.35 18.59
N TYR A 285 -9.77 11.52 17.28
CA TYR A 285 -10.53 10.80 16.27
C TYR A 285 -10.28 9.27 16.34
N LEU A 286 -9.04 8.85 16.55
CA LEU A 286 -8.69 7.43 16.72
C LEU A 286 -9.27 6.87 18.02
N ASP A 287 -9.20 7.62 19.11
CA ASP A 287 -9.75 7.21 20.42
C ASP A 287 -11.28 7.04 20.34
N ASP A 288 -11.97 7.96 19.65
CA ASP A 288 -13.41 7.85 19.40
C ASP A 288 -13.75 6.64 18.52
N LEU A 289 -12.95 6.34 17.49
CA LEU A 289 -13.12 5.12 16.69
C LEU A 289 -12.94 3.85 17.52
N LEU A 290 -11.96 3.81 18.43
CA LEU A 290 -11.73 2.67 19.31
C LEU A 290 -12.96 2.37 20.19
N SER A 291 -13.75 3.39 20.56
CA SER A 291 -14.96 3.20 21.37
C SER A 291 -16.10 2.47 20.65
N VAL A 292 -16.06 2.40 19.32
CA VAL A 292 -17.09 1.77 18.48
C VAL A 292 -16.61 0.50 17.76
N CYS A 293 -15.31 0.22 17.80
CA CYS A 293 -14.69 -1.02 17.29
C CYS A 293 -14.79 -2.15 18.31
#